data_AF-A0A965JIC2-F1
#
_entry.id   AF-A0A965JIC2-F1
#
_cell.length_a   1.000
_cell.length_b   1.000
_cell.length_c   1.000
_cell.angle_alpha   90.00
_cell.angle_beta   90.00
_cell.angle_gamma   90.00
#
_symmetry.space_group_name_H-M   'P 1'
#
loop_
_entity.id
_entity.type
_entity.pdbx_description
1 polymer ?
#
loop_
_entity_poly.entity_id
_entity_poly.type
_entity_poly.pdbx_seq_one_letter_code
_entity_poly.pdbx_strand_id
1 'polypeptide(L)'
;GSTNASLFAYVADGRNGMKVLQLTSPASQPNFYGFSPAPKPELIAWTRTPSPALAMSKGLDRDRGVDETGGQIAVFGRLGSRPFNRAEMERFYLNRGGFIYRVSDKPTFADWVPKKK
;
A
#
# COMPACT_ATOMS: atom_id res chain seq x y z
N GLY A 1 8.78 -2.58 -10.14
CA GLY A 1 7.71 -1.92 -9.35
C GLY A 1 7.65 -0.47 -9.75
N SER A 2 6.47 0.16 -9.67
CA SER A 2 6.31 1.59 -9.99
C SER A 2 6.22 2.42 -8.71
N THR A 3 6.81 3.61 -8.69
CA THR A 3 6.71 4.58 -7.59
C THR A 3 6.82 5.99 -8.16
N ASN A 4 5.94 6.90 -7.72
CA ASN A 4 5.89 8.30 -8.17
C ASN A 4 6.03 8.44 -9.71
N ALA A 5 5.23 7.63 -10.42
CA ALA A 5 5.18 7.54 -11.88
C ALA A 5 6.47 7.14 -12.62
N SER A 6 7.43 6.56 -11.90
CA SER A 6 8.61 5.92 -12.46
C SER A 6 8.54 4.40 -12.28
N LEU A 7 8.88 3.66 -13.32
CA LEU A 7 8.99 2.20 -13.29
C LEU A 7 10.44 1.82 -13.00
N PHE A 8 10.64 0.91 -12.05
CA PHE A 8 11.95 0.38 -11.66
C PHE A 8 12.03 -1.13 -11.85
N ALA A 9 13.19 -1.59 -12.30
CA ALA A 9 13.56 -3.00 -12.31
C ALA A 9 14.68 -3.27 -11.31
N TYR A 10 14.50 -4.32 -10.53
CA TYR A 10 15.52 -4.88 -9.65
C TYR A 10 16.07 -6.13 -10.33
N VAL A 11 17.37 -6.17 -10.55
CA VAL A 11 18.01 -7.21 -11.37
C VAL A 11 19.04 -7.95 -10.52
N ALA A 12 18.90 -9.28 -10.49
CA ALA A 12 19.92 -10.19 -9.99
C ALA A 12 20.92 -10.50 -11.12
N ASP A 13 22.06 -9.82 -11.12
CA ASP A 13 23.07 -9.86 -12.19
C ASP A 13 24.23 -10.82 -11.87
N GLY A 14 23.89 -11.99 -11.32
CA GLY A 14 24.86 -13.06 -11.05
C GLY A 14 26.07 -12.59 -10.26
N ARG A 15 27.27 -12.81 -10.82
CA ARG A 15 28.55 -12.45 -10.19
C ARG A 15 28.76 -10.95 -10.01
N ASN A 16 28.00 -10.13 -10.74
CA ASN A 16 28.07 -8.67 -10.64
C ASN A 16 27.22 -8.14 -9.47
N GLY A 17 26.35 -8.94 -8.87
CA GLY A 17 25.52 -8.54 -7.72
C GLY A 17 24.14 -8.02 -8.10
N MET A 18 23.64 -7.02 -7.36
CA MET A 18 22.29 -6.46 -7.55
C MET A 18 22.37 -5.10 -8.23
N LYS A 19 21.45 -4.86 -9.17
CA LYS A 19 21.29 -3.58 -9.88
C LYS A 19 19.87 -3.07 -9.75
N VAL A 20 19.74 -1.74 -9.68
CA VAL A 20 18.47 -1.03 -9.80
C VAL A 20 18.49 -0.21 -11.09
N LEU A 21 17.56 -0.52 -11.98
CA LEU A 21 17.35 0.21 -13.22
C LEU A 21 16.09 1.05 -13.10
N GLN A 22 16.20 2.34 -13.41
CA GLN A 22 15.03 3.17 -13.68
C GLN A 22 14.66 2.98 -15.15
N LEU A 23 13.49 2.39 -15.41
CA LEU A 23 13.00 2.12 -16.76
C LEU A 23 12.24 3.31 -17.32
N THR A 24 11.56 4.06 -16.46
CA THR A 24 10.84 5.27 -16.85
C THR A 24 11.07 6.39 -15.85
N SER A 25 11.18 7.63 -16.34
CA SER A 25 11.30 8.81 -15.48
C SER A 25 10.66 10.03 -16.14
N PRO A 26 10.06 10.94 -15.35
CA PRO A 26 9.54 12.21 -15.87
C PRO A 26 10.59 13.04 -16.62
N ALA A 27 11.85 12.96 -16.18
CA ALA A 27 12.95 13.71 -16.77
C ALA A 27 13.40 13.14 -18.13
N SER A 28 13.40 11.82 -18.30
CA SER A 28 13.87 11.16 -19.52
C SER A 28 12.77 10.99 -20.58
N GLN A 29 11.50 11.02 -20.16
CA GLN A 29 10.33 10.69 -20.98
C GLN A 29 9.21 11.73 -20.81
N PRO A 30 9.07 12.65 -21.78
CA PRO A 30 7.86 13.44 -21.93
C PRO A 30 6.67 12.50 -22.13
N ASN A 31 5.51 12.80 -21.53
CA ASN A 31 4.30 11.95 -21.58
C ASN A 31 4.38 10.60 -20.86
N PHE A 32 5.22 10.47 -19.82
CA PHE A 32 5.30 9.27 -18.98
C PHE A 32 3.96 8.87 -18.30
N TYR A 33 2.96 9.76 -18.28
CA TYR A 33 1.61 9.50 -17.77
C TYR A 33 0.76 8.57 -18.67
N GLY A 34 1.27 8.20 -19.86
CA GLY A 34 0.59 7.24 -20.74
C GLY A 34 0.52 5.82 -20.15
N PHE A 35 -0.37 4.99 -20.70
CA PHE A 35 -0.56 3.61 -20.21
C PHE A 35 0.67 2.71 -20.44
N SER A 36 1.48 3.01 -21.46
CA SER A 36 2.66 2.22 -21.82
C SER A 36 3.76 3.12 -22.43
N PRO A 37 4.43 3.94 -21.61
CA PRO A 37 5.56 4.74 -22.08
C PRO A 37 6.72 3.82 -22.49
N ALA A 38 7.41 4.16 -23.57
CA ALA A 38 8.59 3.41 -24.01
C ALA A 38 9.69 3.50 -22.94
N PRO A 39 10.24 2.38 -22.45
CA PRO A 39 11.26 2.41 -21.41
C PRO A 39 12.58 2.97 -21.94
N LYS A 40 13.26 3.79 -21.13
CA LYS A 40 14.65 4.21 -21.31
C LYS A 40 15.44 3.81 -20.05
N PRO A 41 16.03 2.60 -20.03
CA PRO A 41 16.70 2.08 -18.84
C PRO A 41 17.95 2.87 -18.46
N GLU A 42 18.03 3.30 -17.20
CA GLU A 42 19.20 3.95 -16.60
C GLU A 42 19.62 3.19 -15.33
N LEU A 43 20.92 2.89 -15.19
CA LEU A 43 21.46 2.28 -13.97
C LEU A 43 21.62 3.35 -12.90
N ILE A 44 20.78 3.28 -11.87
CA ILE A 44 20.74 4.31 -10.81
C ILE A 44 21.36 3.85 -9.49
N ALA A 45 21.49 2.53 -9.29
CA ALA A 45 22.18 1.98 -8.13
C ALA A 45 22.73 0.58 -8.42
N TRP A 46 23.81 0.24 -7.74
CA TRP A 46 24.46 -1.06 -7.83
C TRP A 46 25.11 -1.43 -6.51
N THR A 47 25.10 -2.72 -6.19
CA THR A 47 25.89 -3.26 -5.08
C THR A 47 26.34 -4.70 -5.35
N ARG A 48 27.51 -5.06 -4.84
CA ARG A 48 28.03 -6.43 -4.93
C ARG A 48 27.43 -7.28 -3.82
N THR A 49 27.06 -8.51 -4.16
CA THR A 49 26.57 -9.51 -3.19
C THR A 49 27.71 -10.47 -2.78
N PRO A 50 27.68 -11.06 -1.57
CA PRO A 50 28.71 -12.01 -1.12
C PRO A 50 28.84 -13.25 -1.99
N SER A 51 27.72 -13.69 -2.58
CA SER A 51 27.63 -14.78 -3.57
C SER A 51 26.88 -14.28 -4.80
N PRO A 52 26.94 -14.98 -5.96
CA PRO A 52 26.19 -14.57 -7.15
C PRO A 52 24.71 -14.35 -6.87
N ALA A 53 24.16 -13.22 -7.33
CA ALA A 53 22.72 -12.92 -7.24
C ALA A 53 21.97 -13.69 -8.32
N LEU A 54 21.20 -14.72 -7.92
CA LEU A 54 20.54 -15.63 -8.87
C LEU A 54 19.10 -15.25 -9.18
N ALA A 55 18.41 -14.64 -8.23
CA ALA A 55 17.01 -14.25 -8.37
C ALA A 55 16.67 -13.07 -7.46
N MET A 56 15.59 -12.38 -7.80
CA MET A 56 14.98 -11.36 -6.95
C MET A 56 13.69 -11.91 -6.34
N SER A 57 13.48 -11.70 -5.04
CA SER A 57 12.18 -11.96 -4.43
C SER A 57 11.12 -11.01 -5.01
N LYS A 58 9.89 -11.50 -5.19
CA LYS A 58 8.76 -10.61 -5.49
C LYS A 58 8.61 -9.59 -4.35
N GLY A 59 8.40 -8.33 -4.71
CA GLY A 59 8.10 -7.28 -3.73
C GLY A 59 6.78 -7.55 -3.01
N LEU A 60 6.63 -7.01 -1.81
CA LEU A 60 5.37 -7.07 -1.08
C LEU A 60 4.34 -6.17 -1.75
N ASP A 61 3.28 -6.76 -2.26
CA ASP A 61 2.16 -6.01 -2.82
C ASP A 61 1.41 -5.31 -1.68
N ARG A 62 1.07 -4.04 -1.87
CA ARG A 62 0.38 -3.21 -0.88
C ARG A 62 -0.88 -2.62 -1.50
N ASP A 63 -2.01 -3.20 -1.12
CA ASP A 63 -3.31 -2.70 -1.56
C ASP A 63 -3.79 -1.59 -0.63
N ARG A 64 -4.55 -0.66 -1.20
CA ARG A 64 -5.14 0.47 -0.49
C ARG A 64 -6.64 0.42 -0.68
N GLY A 65 -7.38 0.30 0.41
CA GLY A 65 -8.82 0.48 0.42
C GLY A 65 -9.15 1.96 0.37
N VAL A 66 -10.13 2.32 -0.46
CA VAL A 66 -10.57 3.70 -0.66
C VAL A 66 -12.09 3.76 -0.46
N ASP A 67 -12.59 4.81 0.17
CA ASP A 67 -14.04 5.05 0.32
C ASP A 67 -14.65 5.72 -0.93
N GLU A 68 -15.96 5.93 -0.92
CA GLU A 68 -16.72 6.54 -2.02
C GLU A 68 -16.29 7.98 -2.33
N THR A 69 -15.58 8.66 -1.41
CA THR A 69 -15.06 10.02 -1.62
C THR A 69 -13.66 10.04 -2.24
N GLY A 70 -13.04 8.87 -2.45
CA GLY A 70 -11.66 8.76 -2.90
C GLY A 70 -10.64 8.84 -1.76
N GLY A 71 -11.11 8.85 -0.50
CA GLY A 71 -10.27 8.88 0.69
C GLY A 71 -9.69 7.49 1.01
N GLN A 72 -8.39 7.41 1.31
CA GLN A 72 -7.77 6.13 1.68
C GLN A 72 -8.20 5.72 3.10
N ILE A 73 -8.88 4.58 3.22
CA ILE A 73 -9.41 4.05 4.49
C ILE A 73 -8.60 2.89 5.07
N ALA A 74 -7.87 2.14 4.23
CA ALA A 74 -7.11 0.97 4.69
C ALA A 74 -5.83 0.75 3.86
N VAL A 75 -4.81 0.14 4.48
CA VAL A 75 -3.61 -0.36 3.80
C VAL A 75 -3.43 -1.83 4.15
N PHE A 76 -3.57 -2.69 3.15
CA PHE A 76 -3.37 -4.13 3.28
C PHE A 76 -1.90 -4.50 3.06
N GLY A 77 -1.49 -5.66 3.58
CA GLY A 77 -0.11 -6.15 3.40
C GLY A 77 0.96 -5.28 4.04
N ARG A 78 0.63 -4.49 5.08
CA ARG A 78 1.64 -3.70 5.81
C ARG A 78 2.49 -4.63 6.68
N LEU A 79 3.82 -4.55 6.51
CA LEU A 79 4.78 -5.30 7.31
C LEU A 79 4.61 -4.97 8.80
N GLY A 80 4.48 -6.00 9.63
CA GLY A 80 4.19 -5.87 11.07
C GLY A 80 2.70 -5.79 11.44
N SER A 81 1.79 -5.76 10.46
CA SER A 81 0.36 -5.98 10.73
C SER A 81 0.10 -7.44 11.05
N ARG A 82 -0.66 -7.71 12.11
CA ARG A 82 -1.16 -9.05 12.47
C ARG A 82 -2.67 -8.99 12.73
N PRO A 83 -3.39 -10.12 12.69
CA PRO A 83 -4.75 -10.18 13.21
C PRO A 83 -4.81 -9.64 14.64
N PHE A 84 -5.93 -8.97 14.98
CA PHE A 84 -6.17 -8.54 16.35
C PHE A 84 -6.27 -9.75 17.29
N ASN A 85 -5.73 -9.60 18.49
CA ASN A 85 -5.99 -10.55 19.57
C ASN A 85 -7.36 -10.26 20.20
N ARG A 86 -7.83 -11.17 21.05
CA ARG A 86 -9.15 -11.04 21.68
C ARG A 86 -9.35 -9.69 22.41
N ALA A 87 -8.39 -9.28 23.22
CA ALA A 87 -8.49 -8.05 24.01
C ALA A 87 -8.52 -6.79 23.12
N GLU A 88 -7.90 -6.84 21.94
CA GLU A 88 -7.97 -5.77 20.94
C GLU A 88 -9.33 -5.77 20.24
N MET A 89 -9.84 -6.94 19.84
CA MET A 89 -11.15 -7.06 19.19
C MET A 89 -12.29 -6.60 20.12
N GLU A 90 -12.22 -6.98 21.40
CA GLU A 90 -13.23 -6.63 22.41
C GLU A 90 -13.43 -5.11 22.56
N ARG A 91 -12.42 -4.28 22.27
CA ARG A 91 -12.54 -2.82 22.28
C ARG A 91 -13.43 -2.26 21.17
N PHE A 92 -13.61 -3.00 20.09
CA PHE A 92 -14.44 -2.57 18.96
C PHE A 92 -15.91 -2.96 19.14
N TYR A 93 -16.17 -4.15 19.69
CA TYR A 93 -17.52 -4.70 19.76
C TYR A 93 -18.14 -4.71 21.17
N LEU A 94 -17.40 -4.41 22.25
CA LEU A 94 -17.97 -4.27 23.59
C LEU A 94 -18.14 -2.80 23.98
N ASN A 95 -19.24 -2.49 24.67
CA ASN A 95 -19.46 -1.19 25.30
C ASN A 95 -18.69 -1.08 26.64
N ARG A 96 -18.79 0.09 27.30
CA ARG A 96 -18.12 0.34 28.59
C ARG A 96 -18.51 -0.63 29.71
N GLY A 97 -19.67 -1.30 29.59
CA GLY A 97 -20.15 -2.31 30.53
C GLY A 97 -19.75 -3.74 30.18
N GLY A 98 -18.98 -3.95 29.11
CA GLY A 98 -18.57 -5.29 28.67
C GLY A 98 -19.64 -6.07 27.90
N PHE A 99 -20.73 -5.42 27.49
CA PHE A 99 -21.76 -6.04 26.66
C PHE A 99 -21.53 -5.74 25.18
N ILE A 100 -21.98 -6.64 24.30
CA ILE A 100 -21.93 -6.42 22.85
C ILE A 100 -22.63 -5.10 22.51
N TYR A 101 -21.90 -4.23 21.81
CA TYR A 101 -22.44 -3.01 21.25
C TYR A 101 -23.47 -3.36 20.17
N ARG A 102 -24.70 -2.86 20.35
CA ARG A 102 -25.83 -3.08 19.45
C ARG A 102 -26.39 -1.75 19.01
N VAL A 103 -26.84 -1.68 17.77
CA VAL A 103 -27.59 -0.56 17.21
C VAL A 103 -29.00 -1.03 16.87
N SER A 104 -29.97 -0.11 16.87
CA SER A 104 -31.32 -0.38 16.38
C SER A 104 -31.58 0.44 15.14
N ASP A 105 -32.10 -0.18 14.09
CA ASP A 105 -32.53 0.53 12.89
C ASP A 105 -33.87 1.25 13.07
N LYS A 106 -34.53 1.11 14.24
CA LYS A 106 -35.76 1.84 14.54
C LYS A 106 -35.39 3.26 15.01
N PRO A 107 -35.64 4.30 14.22
CA PRO A 107 -35.33 5.67 14.63
C PRO A 107 -36.25 6.07 15.78
N THR A 108 -35.69 6.76 16.77
CA THR A 108 -36.45 7.37 17.85
C THR A 108 -36.24 8.87 17.87
N PHE A 109 -37.16 9.63 18.49
CA PHE A 109 -36.97 11.06 18.69
C PHE A 109 -35.76 11.39 19.59
N ALA A 110 -35.23 10.42 20.36
CA ALA A 110 -34.01 10.60 21.15
C ALA A 110 -32.74 10.67 20.29
N ASP A 111 -32.78 10.12 19.07
CA ASP A 111 -31.66 10.12 18.11
C ASP A 111 -31.68 11.35 17.18
N TRP A 112 -32.67 12.23 17.35
CA TRP A 112 -32.87 13.38 16.47
C TRP A 112 -31.77 14.43 16.66
N VAL A 113 -31.05 14.73 15.57
CA VAL A 113 -30.08 15.84 15.52
C VAL A 113 -30.68 16.96 14.67
N PRO A 114 -30.93 18.16 15.24
CA PRO A 114 -31.41 19.30 14.46
C PRO A 114 -30.40 19.69 13.39
N LYS A 115 -30.90 20.15 12.24
CA LYS A 115 -30.07 20.84 11.25
C LYS A 115 -29.44 22.07 11.91
N LYS A 116 -28.10 22.11 12.01
CA LYS A 116 -27.38 23.32 12.41
C LYS A 116 -27.68 24.41 11.37
N LYS A 117 -28.05 25.61 11.85
CA LYS A 117 -28.27 26.80 11.02
C LYS A 117 -27.02 27.19 10.27
#